data_AF-A0A7W0S0Z2-F1
#
_entry.id   AF-A0A7W0S0Z2-F1
#
_cell.length_a   1.000
_cell.length_b   1.000
_cell.length_c   1.000
_cell.angle_alpha   90.00
_cell.angle_beta   90.00
_cell.angle_gamma   90.00
#
_symmetry.space_group_name_H-M   'P 1'
#
loop_
_entity.id
_entity.type
_entity.pdbx_description
1 polymer ?
#
loop_
_entity_poly.entity_id
_entity_poly.type
_entity_poly.pdbx_seq_one_letter_code
_entity_poly.pdbx_strand_id
1 'polypeptide(L)'
;MQALSQVRWSTALAGLAVWATTVPWLAEAVGLELDVSPRLEIVDHVIPGVVMLAAAALLAARGGPRGSLVWLGVAAIAFLTGFWITATHVPLIPDALDGAAPWGAALVHLSTGPPIMLLGLWLLLRGPSSDNAAHT
;
A
#
# COMPACT_ATOMS: atom_id res chain seq x y z
N MET A 1 5.25 23.33 -10.01
CA MET A 1 5.77 21.95 -9.92
C MET A 1 5.22 21.15 -8.74
N GLN A 2 4.99 21.77 -7.57
CA GLN A 2 4.51 21.09 -6.37
C GLN A 2 3.14 20.40 -6.53
N ALA A 3 2.16 21.07 -7.16
CA ALA A 3 0.83 20.50 -7.42
C ALA A 3 0.88 19.22 -8.31
N LEU A 4 1.69 19.22 -9.36
CA LEU A 4 1.89 18.04 -10.23
C LEU A 4 2.53 16.87 -9.46
N SER A 5 3.48 17.17 -8.57
CA SER A 5 4.06 16.14 -7.69
C SER A 5 3.00 15.59 -6.74
N GLN A 6 2.18 16.44 -6.12
CA GLN A 6 1.13 16.01 -5.20
C GLN A 6 0.12 15.10 -5.87
N VAL A 7 -0.43 15.52 -7.02
CA VAL A 7 -1.38 14.72 -7.83
C VAL A 7 -0.76 13.36 -8.16
N ARG A 8 0.48 13.34 -8.66
CA ARG A 8 1.17 12.08 -8.98
C ARG A 8 1.23 11.13 -7.80
N TRP A 9 1.60 11.62 -6.61
CA TRP A 9 1.74 10.77 -5.43
C TRP A 9 0.40 10.33 -4.85
N SER A 10 -0.58 11.22 -4.77
CA SER A 10 -1.93 10.84 -4.32
C SER A 10 -2.56 9.82 -5.28
N THR A 11 -2.39 9.97 -6.59
CA THR A 11 -2.89 9.02 -7.58
C THR A 11 -2.18 7.67 -7.48
N ALA A 12 -0.85 7.66 -7.33
CA ALA A 12 -0.10 6.41 -7.18
C ALA A 12 -0.53 5.65 -5.90
N LEU A 13 -0.64 6.36 -4.77
CA LEU A 13 -1.07 5.76 -3.51
C LEU A 13 -2.53 5.27 -3.59
N ALA A 14 -3.43 6.04 -4.20
CA ALA A 14 -4.82 5.63 -4.39
C ALA A 14 -4.93 4.37 -5.27
N GLY A 15 -4.17 4.30 -6.36
CA GLY A 15 -4.16 3.12 -7.24
C GLY A 15 -3.69 1.86 -6.52
N LEU A 16 -2.61 1.97 -5.73
CA LEU A 16 -2.12 0.86 -4.92
C LEU A 16 -3.09 0.48 -3.80
N ALA A 17 -3.76 1.45 -3.17
CA ALA A 17 -4.76 1.18 -2.15
C ALA A 17 -5.97 0.42 -2.74
N VAL A 18 -6.43 0.82 -3.92
CA VAL A 18 -7.50 0.10 -4.65
C VAL A 18 -7.04 -1.31 -5.02
N TRP A 19 -5.81 -1.48 -5.51
CA TRP A 19 -5.25 -2.81 -5.77
C TRP A 19 -5.25 -3.68 -4.51
N ALA A 20 -4.68 -3.18 -3.42
CA ALA A 20 -4.64 -3.91 -2.14
C ALA A 20 -6.04 -4.30 -1.66
N THR A 21 -7.03 -3.42 -1.77
CA THR A 21 -8.41 -3.73 -1.40
C THR A 21 -8.99 -4.80 -2.32
N THR A 22 -8.78 -4.71 -3.63
CA THR A 22 -9.52 -5.50 -4.63
C THR A 22 -8.95 -6.88 -4.94
N VAL A 23 -7.68 -7.14 -4.64
CA VAL A 23 -7.00 -8.39 -5.00
C VAL A 23 -7.74 -9.66 -4.55
N PRO A 24 -8.25 -9.79 -3.32
CA PRO A 24 -8.92 -11.03 -2.90
C PRO A 24 -10.06 -11.45 -3.82
N TRP A 25 -10.92 -10.49 -4.21
CA TRP A 25 -12.07 -10.76 -5.07
C TRP A 25 -11.70 -10.90 -6.54
N LEU A 26 -10.65 -10.22 -6.99
CA LEU A 26 -10.12 -10.41 -8.34
C LEU A 26 -9.47 -11.79 -8.48
N ALA A 27 -8.76 -12.25 -7.45
CA ALA A 27 -8.14 -13.56 -7.40
C ALA A 27 -9.21 -14.65 -7.44
N GLU A 28 -10.26 -14.53 -6.62
CA GLU A 28 -11.44 -15.42 -6.66
C GLU A 28 -12.06 -15.47 -8.06
N ALA A 29 -12.31 -14.31 -8.68
CA ALA A 29 -12.93 -14.23 -10.01
C ALA A 29 -12.11 -14.90 -11.14
N VAL A 30 -10.81 -15.12 -10.95
CA VAL A 30 -9.94 -15.79 -11.93
C VAL A 30 -9.48 -17.18 -11.48
N GLY A 31 -10.08 -17.74 -10.41
CA GLY A 31 -9.76 -19.07 -9.90
C GLY A 31 -8.42 -19.17 -9.16
N LEU A 32 -7.96 -18.07 -8.57
CA LEU A 32 -6.75 -17.97 -7.75
C LEU A 32 -7.09 -17.67 -6.28
N GLU A 33 -8.18 -18.24 -5.79
CA GLU A 33 -8.64 -18.10 -4.40
C GLU A 33 -7.73 -18.85 -3.41
N LEU A 34 -7.67 -18.31 -2.19
CA LEU A 34 -7.12 -18.98 -1.02
C LEU A 34 -8.29 -19.47 -0.15
N ASP A 35 -8.12 -20.60 0.53
CA ASP A 35 -9.12 -21.08 1.50
C ASP A 35 -8.98 -20.30 2.82
N VAL A 36 -9.49 -19.07 2.82
CA VAL A 36 -9.46 -18.16 3.96
C VAL A 36 -10.84 -17.55 4.19
N SER A 37 -11.15 -17.27 5.46
CA SER A 37 -12.44 -16.68 5.78
C SER A 37 -12.54 -15.25 5.20
N PRO A 38 -13.70 -14.83 4.66
CA PRO A 38 -13.88 -13.46 4.15
C PRO A 38 -13.60 -12.36 5.19
N ARG A 39 -13.72 -12.68 6.48
CA ARG A 39 -13.40 -11.74 7.57
C ARG A 39 -11.90 -11.45 7.65
N LEU A 40 -11.06 -12.45 7.39
CA LEU A 40 -9.61 -12.27 7.34
C LEU A 40 -9.22 -11.42 6.13
N GLU A 41 -9.83 -11.68 4.97
CA GLU A 41 -9.62 -10.85 3.77
C GLU A 41 -9.95 -9.38 4.02
N ILE A 42 -11.04 -9.09 4.74
CA ILE A 42 -11.38 -7.73 5.13
C ILE A 42 -10.30 -7.09 6.02
N VAL A 43 -9.78 -7.84 6.99
CA VAL A 43 -8.78 -7.35 7.93
C VAL A 43 -7.42 -7.16 7.25
N ASP A 44 -7.05 -8.05 6.35
CA ASP A 44 -5.72 -8.07 5.74
C ASP A 44 -5.63 -7.16 4.51
N HIS A 45 -6.72 -6.98 3.76
CA HIS A 45 -6.72 -6.19 2.53
C HIS A 45 -7.56 -4.92 2.60
N VAL A 46 -8.82 -5.05 3.04
CA VAL A 46 -9.81 -3.98 2.88
C VAL A 46 -9.58 -2.85 3.87
N ILE A 47 -9.45 -3.17 5.17
CA ILE A 47 -9.21 -2.16 6.21
C ILE A 47 -7.91 -1.40 5.93
N PRO A 48 -6.74 -2.05 5.69
CA PRO A 48 -5.50 -1.34 5.41
C PRO A 48 -5.56 -0.52 4.12
N GLY A 49 -6.22 -1.04 3.08
CA GLY A 49 -6.40 -0.35 1.80
C GLY A 49 -7.30 0.89 1.93
N VAL A 50 -8.44 0.81 2.63
CA VAL A 50 -9.34 1.95 2.88
C VAL A 50 -8.63 3.05 3.68
N VAL A 51 -7.85 2.68 4.71
CA VAL A 51 -7.06 3.64 5.50
C VAL A 51 -6.04 4.36 4.62
N MET A 52 -5.33 3.63 3.76
CA MET A 52 -4.38 4.21 2.81
C MET A 52 -5.07 5.09 1.76
N LEU A 53 -6.24 4.69 1.27
CA LEU A 53 -7.03 5.47 0.32
C LEU A 53 -7.49 6.81 0.93
N ALA A 54 -7.93 6.78 2.19
CA ALA A 54 -8.26 8.01 2.94
C ALA A 54 -7.04 8.92 3.11
N ALA A 55 -5.86 8.35 3.39
CA ALA A 55 -4.61 9.10 3.46
C ALA A 55 -4.23 9.72 2.09
N ALA A 56 -4.39 8.98 1.01
CA ALA A 56 -4.17 9.49 -0.35
C ALA A 56 -5.13 10.63 -0.71
N ALA A 57 -6.40 10.52 -0.33
CA ALA A 57 -7.41 11.57 -0.50
C ALA A 57 -7.07 12.82 0.34
N LEU A 58 -6.60 12.64 1.58
CA LEU A 58 -6.13 13.73 2.43
C LEU A 58 -4.94 14.46 1.78
N LEU A 59 -3.98 13.72 1.24
CA LEU A 59 -2.84 14.31 0.51
C LEU A 59 -3.31 15.08 -0.73
N ALA A 60 -4.29 14.55 -1.47
CA ALA A 60 -4.87 15.25 -2.62
C ALA A 60 -5.57 16.55 -2.22
N ALA A 61 -6.33 16.55 -1.12
CA ALA A 61 -7.14 17.68 -0.68
C ALA A 61 -6.35 18.79 0.04
N ARG A 62 -5.46 18.41 0.96
CA ARG A 62 -4.71 19.36 1.80
C ARG A 62 -3.36 19.72 1.22
N GLY A 63 -2.76 18.79 0.47
CA GLY A 63 -1.40 18.94 -0.03
C GLY A 63 -0.39 19.22 1.07
N GLY A 64 0.71 19.85 0.66
CA GLY A 64 1.76 20.30 1.56
C GLY A 64 3.15 20.13 0.95
N PRO A 65 4.15 20.86 1.46
CA PRO A 65 5.54 20.60 1.13
C PRO A 65 5.95 19.20 1.59
N ARG A 66 6.91 18.59 0.88
CA ARG A 66 7.57 17.37 1.36
C ARG A 66 8.19 17.64 2.73
N GLY A 67 7.97 16.73 3.66
CA GLY A 67 8.40 16.88 5.06
C GLY A 67 7.37 17.55 5.98
N SER A 68 6.25 18.05 5.46
CA SER A 68 5.11 18.44 6.32
C SER A 68 4.54 17.25 7.09
N LEU A 69 3.86 17.51 8.22
CA LEU A 69 3.20 16.46 9.01
C LEU A 69 2.19 15.65 8.19
N VAL A 70 1.43 16.29 7.30
CA VAL A 70 0.50 15.59 6.39
C VAL A 70 1.26 14.64 5.48
N TRP A 71 2.35 15.09 4.87
CA TRP A 71 3.19 14.27 4.00
C TRP A 71 3.78 13.06 4.74
N LEU A 72 4.38 13.30 5.90
CA LEU A 72 4.99 12.26 6.73
C LEU A 72 3.96 11.27 7.24
N GLY A 73 2.79 11.75 7.67
CA GLY A 73 1.68 10.90 8.10
C GLY A 73 1.17 10.00 6.97
N VAL A 74 1.01 10.53 5.77
CA VAL A 74 0.57 9.74 4.60
C VAL A 74 1.61 8.71 4.20
N ALA A 75 2.90 9.08 4.19
CA ALA A 75 3.98 8.15 3.88
C ALA A 75 4.10 7.04 4.94
N ALA A 76 3.93 7.37 6.22
CA ALA A 76 3.91 6.41 7.33
C ALA A 76 2.71 5.47 7.24
N ILE A 77 1.52 5.97 6.96
CA ILE A 77 0.32 5.15 6.74
C ILE A 77 0.54 4.20 5.57
N ALA A 78 1.06 4.69 4.44
CA ALA A 78 1.38 3.83 3.30
C ALA A 78 2.38 2.72 3.71
N PHE A 79 3.47 3.06 4.40
CA PHE A 79 4.42 2.07 4.89
C PHE A 79 3.76 1.02 5.78
N LEU A 80 2.98 1.44 6.79
CA LEU A 80 2.33 0.53 7.73
C LEU A 80 1.29 -0.37 7.06
N THR A 81 0.48 0.17 6.13
CA THR A 81 -0.45 -0.62 5.32
C THR A 81 0.30 -1.70 4.53
N GLY A 82 1.35 -1.33 3.80
CA GLY A 82 2.12 -2.29 3.02
C GLY A 82 2.86 -3.31 3.89
N PHE A 83 3.39 -2.88 5.03
CA PHE A 83 4.06 -3.75 5.99
C PHE A 83 3.09 -4.77 6.60
N TRP A 84 1.90 -4.34 7.02
CA TRP A 84 0.85 -5.23 7.53
C TRP A 84 0.53 -6.32 6.52
N ILE A 85 0.14 -5.92 5.31
CA ILE A 85 -0.22 -6.84 4.23
C ILE A 85 0.94 -7.79 3.92
N THR A 86 2.17 -7.27 3.80
CA THR A 86 3.35 -8.11 3.52
C THR A 86 3.56 -9.13 4.65
N ALA A 87 3.48 -8.71 5.91
CA ALA A 87 3.71 -9.58 7.05
C ALA A 87 2.68 -10.72 7.15
N THR A 88 1.42 -10.46 6.80
CA THR A 88 0.37 -11.49 6.80
C THR A 88 0.47 -12.43 5.58
N HIS A 89 1.13 -12.02 4.50
CA HIS A 89 1.22 -12.77 3.25
C HIS A 89 2.55 -13.49 3.01
N VAL A 90 3.63 -13.10 3.68
CA VAL A 90 4.92 -13.81 3.60
C VAL A 90 4.79 -15.31 3.93
N PRO A 91 3.96 -15.74 4.91
CA PRO A 91 3.72 -17.17 5.16
C PRO A 91 3.15 -17.96 3.98
N LEU A 92 2.53 -17.33 2.97
CA LEU A 92 2.04 -18.05 1.79
C LEU A 92 3.17 -18.65 0.94
N ILE A 93 4.40 -18.15 1.07
CA ILE A 93 5.56 -18.71 0.37
C ILE A 93 5.88 -20.13 0.88
N PRO A 94 6.11 -20.36 2.19
CA PRO A 94 6.26 -21.72 2.69
C PRO A 94 5.02 -22.58 2.45
N ASP A 95 3.79 -22.05 2.59
CA ASP A 95 2.57 -22.82 2.30
C ASP A 95 2.52 -23.31 0.85
N ALA A 96 2.95 -22.48 -0.11
CA ALA A 96 3.04 -22.87 -1.52
C ALA A 96 4.18 -23.85 -1.82
N LEU A 97 5.29 -23.77 -1.08
CA LEU A 97 6.38 -24.75 -1.15
C LEU A 97 5.94 -26.13 -0.65
N ASP A 98 5.13 -26.16 0.41
CA ASP A 98 4.61 -27.39 1.02
C ASP A 98 3.37 -27.95 0.29
N GLY A 99 2.87 -27.24 -0.73
CA GLY A 99 1.69 -27.62 -1.51
C GLY A 99 0.35 -27.38 -0.81
N ALA A 100 0.36 -26.65 0.32
CA ALA A 100 -0.84 -26.24 1.05
C ALA A 100 -1.59 -25.08 0.37
N ALA A 101 -0.90 -24.29 -0.47
CA ALA A 101 -1.50 -23.22 -1.25
C ALA A 101 -1.04 -23.25 -2.73
N PRO A 102 -1.88 -22.85 -3.69
CA PRO A 102 -1.44 -22.67 -5.08
C PRO A 102 -0.46 -21.50 -5.21
N TRP A 103 0.65 -21.69 -5.94
CA TRP A 103 1.63 -20.62 -6.20
C TRP A 103 1.01 -19.37 -6.84
N GLY A 104 0.06 -19.54 -7.76
CA GLY A 104 -0.61 -18.41 -8.41
C GLY A 104 -1.36 -17.54 -7.39
N ALA A 105 -2.10 -18.17 -6.47
CA ALA A 105 -2.81 -17.50 -5.40
C ALA A 105 -1.84 -16.82 -4.42
N ALA A 106 -0.78 -17.53 -4.01
CA ALA A 106 0.25 -16.98 -3.12
C ALA A 106 0.94 -15.74 -3.71
N LEU A 107 1.34 -15.80 -4.98
CA LEU A 107 2.03 -14.69 -5.65
C LEU A 107 1.12 -13.49 -5.88
N VAL A 108 -0.14 -13.71 -6.27
CA VAL A 108 -1.07 -12.59 -6.52
C VAL A 108 -1.37 -11.84 -5.23
N HIS A 109 -1.59 -12.54 -4.13
CA HIS A 109 -1.83 -11.90 -2.84
C HIS A 109 -0.56 -11.21 -2.31
N LEU A 110 0.60 -11.87 -2.39
CA LEU A 110 1.88 -11.29 -2.00
C LEU A 110 2.26 -10.04 -2.84
N SER A 111 1.71 -9.86 -4.04
CA SER A 111 2.00 -8.70 -4.90
C SER A 111 1.47 -7.36 -4.37
N THR A 112 0.59 -7.39 -3.36
CA THR A 112 -0.11 -6.19 -2.86
C THR A 112 0.72 -5.36 -1.89
N GLY A 113 1.25 -6.00 -0.84
CA GLY A 113 1.95 -5.34 0.26
C GLY A 113 3.31 -4.73 -0.10
N PRO A 114 4.25 -5.46 -0.75
CA PRO A 114 5.61 -4.98 -0.96
C PRO A 114 5.72 -3.67 -1.76
N PRO A 115 4.99 -3.47 -2.88
CA PRO A 115 5.04 -2.20 -3.60
C PRO A 115 4.59 -1.01 -2.73
N ILE A 116 3.56 -1.21 -1.91
CA ILE A 116 3.05 -0.19 -0.97
C ILE A 116 4.08 0.11 0.11
N MET A 117 4.63 -0.94 0.72
CA MET A 117 5.63 -0.84 1.79
C MET A 117 6.88 -0.09 1.32
N LEU A 118 7.43 -0.51 0.17
CA LEU A 118 8.66 0.06 -0.39
C LEU A 118 8.44 1.52 -0.82
N LEU A 119 7.29 1.83 -1.43
CA LEU A 119 6.95 3.21 -1.79
C LEU A 119 6.78 4.09 -0.54
N GLY A 120 6.06 3.63 0.46
CA GLY A 120 5.88 4.35 1.73
C GLY A 120 7.21 4.63 2.43
N LEU A 121 8.07 3.61 2.54
CA LEU A 121 9.41 3.75 3.10
C LEU A 121 10.25 4.75 2.30
N TRP A 122 10.24 4.65 0.98
CA TRP A 122 10.97 5.56 0.12
C TRP A 122 10.49 7.02 0.26
N LEU A 123 9.18 7.24 0.41
CA LEU A 123 8.60 8.57 0.64
C LEU A 123 9.01 9.16 2.00
N LEU A 124 9.15 8.30 3.03
CA LEU A 124 9.66 8.70 4.36
C LEU A 124 11.14 9.08 4.28
N LEU A 125 11.97 8.27 3.61
CA LEU A 125 13.41 8.46 3.53
C LEU A 125 13.83 9.63 2.63
N ARG A 126 12.97 10.07 1.70
CA ARG A 126 13.32 11.13 0.74
C ARG A 126 13.44 12.54 1.32
N GLY A 127 13.13 12.75 2.60
CA GLY A 127 13.32 14.01 3.32
C GLY A 127 12.61 15.24 2.69
N PRO A 128 12.72 16.42 3.33
CA PRO A 128 12.35 17.68 2.70
C PRO A 128 13.23 17.92 1.46
N SER A 129 12.65 18.45 0.38
CA SER A 129 13.43 18.78 -0.82
C SER A 129 14.46 19.87 -0.47
N SER A 130 15.71 19.72 -0.91
CA SER A 130 16.82 20.66 -0.66
C SER A 130 16.51 22.09 -1.10
N ASP A 131 15.56 22.28 -2.01
CA ASP A 131 15.04 23.59 -2.43
C ASP A 131 14.41 24.39 -1.27
N ASN A 132 13.99 23.73 -0.19
CA ASN A 132 13.45 24.40 1.00
C ASN A 132 14.53 24.83 2.02
N ALA A 133 15.78 24.38 1.87
CA ALA A 133 16.87 24.72 2.79
C ALA A 133 17.51 26.08 2.47
N ALA A 134 17.16 26.71 1.35
CA ALA A 134 17.73 27.99 0.92
C ALA A 134 17.00 29.23 1.48
N HIS A 135 15.98 29.05 2.32
CA HIS A 135 15.15 30.14 2.84
C HIS A 135 15.08 30.20 4.38
N THR A 136 15.98 29.49 5.07
CA THR A 136 16.15 29.59 6.54
C THR A 136 17.48 30.22 6.90
#